data_AF-A0A3D9HI25-F1
#
_entry.id   AF-A0A3D9HI25-F1
#
_cell.length_a   1.000
_cell.length_b   1.000
_cell.length_c   1.000
_cell.angle_alpha   90.00
_cell.angle_beta   90.00
_cell.angle_gamma   90.00
#
_symmetry.space_group_name_H-M   'P 1'
#
loop_
_entity.id
_entity.type
_entity.pdbx_description
1 polymer ?
#
loop_
_entity_poly.entity_id
_entity_poly.type
_entity_poly.pdbx_seq_one_letter_code
_entity_poly.pdbx_strand_id
1 'polypeptide(L)'
;MRALFYLSLFMLVYGSLYPFSYGFTPLDQIDWFPDTATVSKADILGNVALCIPAGLFGALYGMEKRYWFWIRLSLTVLFAILVQFAQIFIAGRVPSMLDVVFNLIGLGTGLIAAFCLRGFLKRYPMPLPPIVFMLLGAFLIYQLIPFVPSLDWGLVKGNLKSSLAASENFSIESMLRYLAYWFTLGAVFLAGARDQNRTGWIFGLLLLGAVTVFPLRILILKNDPTLAQFFGAFLGSILFLAMTKLREKRIYLAIGLIVLVLLNNGLTPFIFREEAQMISLMPFGGFLSGSMLANLIALSWKLFIYSQLIFLLIISGLTPWRAGGAVAVLLLSMETAQIFLAAGTPEITDPILALLLGAIMPGLMQAGNQRSTA
;
A
#
# COMPACT_ATOMS: atom_id res chain seq x y z
N MET A 1 -11.55 -2.33 11.87
CA MET A 1 -10.78 -1.38 12.70
C MET A 1 -9.79 -2.07 13.63
N ARG A 2 -10.19 -3.09 14.41
CA ARG A 2 -9.30 -3.86 15.31
C ARG A 2 -7.98 -4.32 14.66
N ALA A 3 -8.07 -5.09 13.58
CA ALA A 3 -6.89 -5.64 12.91
C ALA A 3 -5.94 -4.55 12.39
N LEU A 4 -6.48 -3.47 11.80
CA LEU A 4 -5.67 -2.33 11.33
C LEU A 4 -4.99 -1.58 12.47
N PHE A 5 -5.62 -1.50 13.65
CA PHE A 5 -5.01 -0.89 14.82
C PHE A 5 -3.85 -1.73 15.36
N TYR A 6 -4.02 -3.05 15.51
CA TYR A 6 -2.90 -3.90 15.94
C TYR A 6 -1.78 -3.96 14.90
N LEU A 7 -2.12 -3.93 13.61
CA LEU A 7 -1.14 -3.83 12.53
C LEU A 7 -0.35 -2.52 12.60
N SER A 8 -1.01 -1.38 12.87
CA SER A 8 -0.30 -0.10 12.99
C SER A 8 0.58 -0.05 14.24
N LEU A 9 0.16 -0.64 15.36
CA LEU A 9 1.03 -0.79 16.53
C LEU A 9 2.25 -1.67 16.24
N PHE A 10 2.05 -2.80 15.54
CA PHE A 10 3.14 -3.66 15.11
C PHE A 10 4.13 -2.92 14.21
N MET A 11 3.64 -2.19 13.20
CA MET A 11 4.49 -1.41 12.29
C MET A 11 5.23 -0.27 13.01
N LEU A 12 4.59 0.35 14.01
CA LEU A 12 5.22 1.37 14.85
C LEU A 12 6.40 0.76 15.62
N VAL A 13 6.21 -0.36 16.32
CA VAL A 13 7.31 -1.05 17.00
C VAL A 13 8.40 -1.46 16.02
N TYR A 14 8.01 -2.08 14.90
CA TYR A 14 8.97 -2.59 13.93
C TYR A 14 9.82 -1.47 13.33
N GLY A 15 9.19 -0.39 12.85
CA GLY A 15 9.87 0.74 12.23
C GLY A 15 10.74 1.52 13.22
N SER A 16 10.32 1.62 14.48
CA SER A 16 11.10 2.29 15.53
C SER A 16 12.26 1.45 16.05
N LEU A 17 12.13 0.12 16.10
CA LEU A 17 13.16 -0.77 16.68
C LEU A 17 14.11 -1.40 15.66
N TYR A 18 13.81 -1.30 14.36
CA TYR A 18 14.71 -1.72 13.29
C TYR A 18 16.05 -0.95 13.33
N PRO A 19 17.21 -1.61 13.14
CA PRO A 19 17.41 -2.98 12.66
C PRO A 19 17.56 -4.06 13.75
N PHE A 20 17.08 -3.81 14.97
CA PHE A 20 17.23 -4.71 16.13
C PHE A 20 18.70 -4.99 16.50
N SER A 21 19.59 -4.04 16.20
CA SER A 21 20.99 -4.07 16.66
C SER A 21 21.06 -3.53 18.09
N TYR A 22 21.07 -4.42 19.06
CA TYR A 22 21.03 -4.02 20.46
C TYR A 22 22.38 -3.50 20.94
N GLY A 23 22.36 -2.36 21.63
CA GLY A 23 23.50 -1.71 22.27
C GLY A 23 22.99 -0.75 23.34
N PHE A 24 23.84 -0.34 24.28
CA PHE A 24 23.42 0.57 25.35
C PHE A 24 24.09 1.92 25.18
N THR A 25 23.29 2.97 25.01
CA THR A 25 23.76 4.35 25.07
C THR A 25 23.63 4.86 26.52
N PRO A 26 24.73 5.21 27.20
CA PRO A 26 24.69 5.78 28.55
C PRO A 26 23.81 7.03 28.61
N LEU A 27 23.00 7.16 29.68
CA LEU A 27 22.00 8.22 29.81
C LEU A 27 22.58 9.65 29.83
N ASP A 28 23.82 9.79 30.27
CA ASP A 28 24.60 11.03 30.33
C ASP A 28 25.09 11.48 28.95
N GLN A 29 25.11 10.59 27.96
CA GLN A 29 25.51 10.87 26.58
C GLN A 29 24.32 11.20 25.67
N ILE A 30 23.09 11.15 26.18
CA ILE A 30 21.87 11.41 25.42
C ILE A 30 21.55 12.90 25.48
N ASP A 31 21.58 13.56 24.32
CA ASP A 31 20.98 14.87 24.16
C ASP A 31 19.45 14.72 24.04
N TRP A 32 18.76 14.82 25.17
CA TRP A 32 17.32 14.67 25.24
C TRP A 32 16.57 15.78 24.51
N PHE A 33 17.16 16.97 24.40
CA PHE A 33 16.52 18.17 23.86
C PHE A 33 17.46 18.85 22.85
N PRO A 34 17.74 18.19 21.71
CA PRO A 34 18.58 18.78 20.68
C PRO A 34 17.88 20.00 20.07
N ASP A 35 18.67 20.91 19.51
CA ASP A 35 18.12 22.05 18.79
C ASP A 35 17.27 21.56 17.60
N THR A 36 16.02 22.04 17.50
CA THR A 36 15.12 21.71 16.40
C THR A 36 15.72 21.97 15.01
N ALA A 37 16.68 22.90 14.90
CA ALA A 37 17.38 23.19 13.65
C ALA A 37 18.32 22.06 13.18
N THR A 38 18.78 21.19 14.08
CA THR A 38 19.68 20.07 13.76
C THR A 38 18.94 18.78 13.41
N VAL A 39 17.64 18.72 13.67
CA VAL A 39 16.80 17.55 13.37
C VAL A 39 16.50 17.49 11.87
N SER A 40 16.81 16.35 11.24
CA SER A 40 16.50 16.12 9.84
C SER A 40 14.99 16.16 9.59
N LYS A 41 14.59 16.81 8.50
CA LYS A 41 13.18 16.78 8.04
C LYS A 41 12.68 15.36 7.79
N ALA A 42 13.57 14.45 7.37
CA ALA A 42 13.23 13.05 7.15
C ALA A 42 12.89 12.33 8.46
N ASP A 43 13.61 12.63 9.54
CA ASP A 43 13.36 12.02 10.86
C ASP A 43 12.03 12.51 11.46
N ILE A 44 11.77 13.82 11.34
CA ILE A 44 10.49 14.43 11.74
C ILE A 44 9.33 13.77 10.99
N LEU A 45 9.42 13.70 9.66
CA LEU A 45 8.38 13.11 8.81
C LEU A 45 8.22 11.63 9.09
N GLY A 46 9.30 10.88 9.32
CA GLY A 46 9.27 9.47 9.65
C GLY A 46 8.49 9.19 10.94
N ASN A 47 8.84 9.89 12.03
CA ASN A 47 8.19 9.72 13.34
C ASN A 47 6.71 10.11 13.30
N VAL A 48 6.37 11.24 12.66
CA VAL A 48 4.97 11.65 12.47
C VAL A 48 4.21 10.63 11.63
N ALA A 49 4.73 10.26 10.45
CA ALA A 49 4.03 9.39 9.52
C ALA A 49 3.79 7.98 10.09
N LEU A 50 4.76 7.44 10.84
CA LEU A 50 4.66 6.11 11.45
C LEU A 50 3.55 6.06 12.51
N CYS A 51 3.31 7.17 13.22
CA CYS A 51 2.29 7.25 14.27
C CYS A 51 0.87 7.57 13.78
N ILE A 52 0.70 8.19 12.60
CA ILE A 52 -0.63 8.54 12.06
C ILE A 52 -1.59 7.33 12.00
N PRO A 53 -1.22 6.15 11.45
CA PRO A 53 -2.11 5.00 11.39
C PRO A 53 -2.54 4.48 12.78
N ALA A 54 -1.66 4.55 13.78
CA ALA A 54 -1.98 4.16 15.15
C ALA A 54 -3.04 5.09 15.77
N GLY A 55 -2.88 6.40 15.62
CA GLY A 55 -3.86 7.39 16.06
C GLY A 55 -5.21 7.23 15.34
N LEU A 56 -5.20 7.08 14.01
CA LEU A 56 -6.39 6.92 13.17
C LEU A 56 -7.19 5.66 13.54
N PHE A 57 -6.57 4.48 13.48
CA PHE A 57 -7.28 3.23 13.72
C PHE A 57 -7.59 2.99 15.19
N GLY A 58 -6.76 3.50 16.11
CA GLY A 58 -7.02 3.47 17.55
C GLY A 58 -8.27 4.26 17.90
N ALA A 59 -8.41 5.46 17.36
CA ALA A 59 -9.60 6.29 17.52
C ALA A 59 -10.85 5.63 16.93
N LEU A 60 -10.80 5.20 15.65
CA LEU A 60 -11.92 4.54 14.98
C LEU A 60 -12.36 3.26 15.70
N TYR A 61 -11.42 2.52 16.28
CA TYR A 61 -11.74 1.34 17.07
C TYR A 61 -12.38 1.72 18.42
N GLY A 62 -11.86 2.74 19.12
CA GLY A 62 -12.33 3.21 20.43
C GLY A 62 -13.67 3.93 20.44
N MET A 63 -14.09 4.44 19.28
CA MET A 63 -15.23 5.35 19.09
C MET A 63 -16.64 4.77 19.36
N GLU A 64 -16.74 3.49 19.73
CA GLU A 64 -18.01 2.83 20.10
C GLU A 64 -18.52 3.28 21.47
N LYS A 65 -17.64 3.47 22.46
CA LYS A 65 -17.99 3.94 23.82
C LYS A 65 -16.95 4.94 24.32
N ARG A 66 -17.41 6.08 24.87
CA ARG A 66 -16.56 7.19 25.32
C ARG A 66 -15.42 6.77 26.26
N TYR A 67 -15.70 5.89 27.22
CA TYR A 67 -14.68 5.36 28.14
C TYR A 67 -13.57 4.56 27.44
N TRP A 68 -13.95 3.63 26.54
CA TRP A 68 -12.98 2.82 25.79
C TRP A 68 -12.15 3.64 24.80
N PHE A 69 -12.71 4.73 24.28
CA PHE A 69 -11.97 5.69 23.47
C PHE A 69 -10.79 6.30 24.24
N TRP A 70 -11.05 6.86 25.44
CA TRP A 70 -10.00 7.49 26.25
C TRP A 70 -8.94 6.48 26.69
N ILE A 71 -9.35 5.28 27.13
CA ILE A 71 -8.40 4.23 27.49
C ILE A 71 -7.47 3.89 26.34
N ARG A 72 -8.01 3.65 25.14
CA ARG A 72 -7.19 3.23 24.00
C ARG A 72 -6.28 4.36 23.53
N LEU A 73 -6.75 5.60 23.57
CA LEU A 73 -5.91 6.76 23.28
C LEU A 73 -4.74 6.85 24.27
N SER A 74 -5.02 6.77 25.57
CA SER A 74 -4.00 6.78 26.62
C SER A 74 -3.01 5.62 26.48
N LEU A 75 -3.49 4.41 26.18
CA LEU A 75 -2.63 3.24 25.94
C LEU A 75 -1.78 3.41 24.68
N THR A 76 -2.31 4.01 23.61
CA THR A 76 -1.56 4.24 22.37
C THR A 76 -0.45 5.28 22.58
N VAL A 77 -0.76 6.35 23.33
CA VAL A 77 0.22 7.36 23.73
C VAL A 77 1.31 6.75 24.61
N LEU A 78 0.92 6.00 25.66
CA LEU A 78 1.87 5.31 26.53
C LEU A 78 2.75 4.34 25.74
N PHE A 79 2.16 3.60 24.80
CA PHE A 79 2.87 2.66 23.95
C PHE A 79 3.92 3.35 23.06
N ALA A 80 3.56 4.46 22.40
CA ALA A 80 4.51 5.22 21.58
C ALA A 80 5.67 5.79 22.42
N ILE A 81 5.39 6.25 23.65
CA ILE A 81 6.42 6.69 24.60
C ILE A 81 7.34 5.53 24.99
N LEU A 82 6.78 4.36 25.34
CA LEU A 82 7.55 3.18 25.71
C LEU A 82 8.44 2.68 24.56
N VAL A 83 7.95 2.74 23.33
CA VAL A 83 8.76 2.39 22.15
C VAL A 83 9.93 3.35 21.99
N GLN A 84 9.75 4.66 22.25
CA GLN A 84 10.85 5.61 22.22
C GLN A 84 11.90 5.32 23.30
N PHE A 85 11.48 4.97 24.52
CA PHE A 85 12.41 4.54 25.56
C PHE A 85 13.14 3.24 25.21
N ALA A 86 12.47 2.32 24.51
CA ALA A 86 13.10 1.09 24.05
C ALA A 86 14.23 1.35 23.04
N GLN A 87 14.24 2.49 22.33
CA GLN A 87 15.32 2.85 21.41
C GLN A 87 16.66 3.16 22.10
N ILE A 88 16.67 3.39 23.43
CA ILE A 88 17.92 3.51 24.22
C ILE A 88 18.77 2.24 24.11
N PHE A 89 18.11 1.10 23.90
CA PHE A 89 18.75 -0.20 23.74
C PHE A 89 19.15 -0.51 22.29
N ILE A 90 19.15 0.47 21.38
CA ILE A 90 19.52 0.28 19.97
C ILE A 90 20.84 0.99 19.68
N ALA A 91 21.83 0.21 19.25
CA ALA A 91 23.13 0.72 18.85
C ALA A 91 23.00 1.71 17.68
N GLY A 92 23.64 2.87 17.79
CA GLY A 92 23.68 3.88 16.73
C GLY A 92 22.42 4.75 16.58
N ARG A 93 21.41 4.57 17.44
CA ARG A 93 20.29 5.52 17.55
C ARG A 93 20.59 6.56 18.62
N VAL A 94 20.30 7.82 18.32
CA VAL A 94 20.32 8.92 19.29
C VAL A 94 18.88 9.15 19.72
N PRO A 95 18.44 8.61 20.87
CA PRO A 95 17.09 8.82 21.35
C PRO A 95 16.88 10.29 21.70
N SER A 96 15.76 10.88 21.28
CA SER A 96 15.40 12.25 21.61
C SER A 96 14.01 12.36 22.23
N MET A 97 13.79 13.30 23.17
CA MET A 97 12.44 13.65 23.61
C MET A 97 11.64 14.36 22.51
N LEU A 98 12.31 14.97 21.52
CA LEU A 98 11.62 15.53 20.36
C LEU A 98 10.94 14.45 19.53
N ASP A 99 11.49 13.24 19.45
CA ASP A 99 10.84 12.11 18.77
C ASP A 99 9.53 11.72 19.45
N VAL A 100 9.47 11.80 20.79
CA VAL A 100 8.21 11.63 21.53
C VAL A 100 7.20 12.68 21.07
N VAL A 101 7.61 13.95 20.97
CA VAL A 101 6.74 15.04 20.52
C VAL A 101 6.24 14.78 19.09
N PHE A 102 7.11 14.38 18.16
CA PHE A 102 6.73 14.07 16.79
C PHE A 102 5.80 12.85 16.69
N ASN A 103 6.04 11.81 17.49
CA ASN A 103 5.15 10.67 17.60
C ASN A 103 3.77 11.09 18.11
N LEU A 104 3.70 11.94 19.13
CA LEU A 104 2.44 12.49 19.64
C LEU A 104 1.71 13.37 18.62
N ILE A 105 2.44 14.17 17.84
CA ILE A 105 1.88 14.94 16.72
C ILE A 105 1.26 13.97 15.70
N GLY A 106 1.96 12.91 15.30
CA GLY A 106 1.45 11.89 14.40
C GLY A 106 0.17 11.21 14.92
N LEU A 107 0.17 10.80 16.20
CA LEU A 107 -1.02 10.24 16.86
C LEU A 107 -2.20 11.23 16.86
N GLY A 108 -1.93 12.51 17.16
CA GLY A 108 -2.93 13.59 17.14
C GLY A 108 -3.49 13.84 15.75
N THR A 109 -2.65 13.88 14.71
CA THR A 109 -3.06 14.00 13.31
C THR A 109 -3.94 12.82 12.90
N GLY A 110 -3.55 11.59 13.25
CA GLY A 110 -4.36 10.39 13.02
C GLY A 110 -5.73 10.45 13.71
N LEU A 111 -5.76 10.93 14.95
CA LEU A 111 -6.99 11.14 15.71
C LEU A 111 -7.94 12.13 15.02
N ILE A 112 -7.42 13.29 14.60
CA ILE A 112 -8.20 14.30 13.86
C ILE A 112 -8.75 13.69 12.56
N ALA A 113 -7.90 12.98 11.81
CA ALA A 113 -8.30 12.28 10.59
C ALA A 113 -9.42 11.25 10.85
N ALA A 114 -9.42 10.56 11.99
CA ALA A 114 -10.49 9.63 12.36
C ALA A 114 -11.85 10.34 12.54
N PHE A 115 -11.86 11.50 13.20
CA PHE A 115 -13.08 12.29 13.37
C PHE A 115 -13.58 12.85 12.04
N CYS A 116 -12.69 13.42 11.23
CA CYS A 116 -13.03 13.90 9.88
C CYS A 116 -13.60 12.77 9.02
N LEU A 117 -12.93 11.61 8.97
CA LEU A 117 -13.36 10.46 8.20
C LEU A 117 -14.71 9.92 8.69
N ARG A 118 -14.92 9.79 10.01
CA ARG A 118 -16.20 9.34 10.56
C ARG A 118 -17.33 10.33 10.26
N GLY A 119 -17.07 11.63 10.38
CA GLY A 119 -18.03 12.67 10.03
C GLY A 119 -18.41 12.62 8.55
N PHE A 120 -17.40 12.50 7.68
CA PHE A 120 -17.59 12.37 6.24
C PHE A 120 -18.40 11.11 5.88
N LEU A 121 -18.03 9.93 6.41
CA LEU A 121 -18.73 8.66 6.15
C LEU A 121 -20.14 8.56 6.77
N LYS A 122 -20.45 9.41 7.76
CA LYS A 122 -21.82 9.57 8.29
C LYS A 122 -22.66 10.44 7.34
N ARG A 123 -22.09 11.53 6.83
CA ARG A 123 -22.77 12.47 5.92
C ARG A 123 -22.94 11.90 4.51
N TYR A 124 -21.94 11.18 4.03
CA TYR A 124 -21.87 10.61 2.69
C TYR A 124 -21.65 9.09 2.81
N PRO A 125 -22.74 8.30 2.94
CA PRO A 125 -22.61 6.85 2.99
C PRO A 125 -21.99 6.35 1.69
N MET A 126 -20.93 5.55 1.82
CA MET A 126 -20.21 5.07 0.65
C MET A 126 -21.03 4.01 -0.09
N PRO A 127 -21.12 4.08 -1.43
CA PRO A 127 -21.89 3.13 -2.23
C PRO A 127 -21.18 1.78 -2.41
N LEU A 128 -19.89 1.70 -2.05
CA LEU A 128 -19.05 0.50 -2.17
C LEU A 128 -18.45 0.14 -0.80
N PRO A 129 -18.05 -1.13 -0.58
CA PRO A 129 -17.32 -1.54 0.61
C PRO A 129 -16.00 -0.78 0.77
N PRO A 130 -15.54 -0.52 2.01
CA PRO A 130 -14.27 0.18 2.27
C PRO A 130 -13.06 -0.43 1.57
N ILE A 131 -13.02 -1.75 1.39
CA ILE A 131 -11.93 -2.41 0.67
C ILE A 131 -11.76 -1.89 -0.76
N VAL A 132 -12.83 -1.58 -1.48
CA VAL A 132 -12.74 -1.08 -2.86
C VAL A 132 -12.08 0.30 -2.90
N PHE A 133 -12.40 1.16 -1.93
CA PHE A 133 -11.76 2.47 -1.81
C PHE A 133 -10.31 2.37 -1.37
N MET A 134 -9.96 1.42 -0.50
CA MET A 134 -8.56 1.18 -0.14
C MET A 134 -7.75 0.69 -1.33
N LEU A 135 -8.29 -0.21 -2.15
CA LEU A 135 -7.65 -0.68 -3.37
C LEU A 135 -7.49 0.44 -4.39
N LEU A 136 -8.51 1.27 -4.57
CA LEU A 136 -8.42 2.47 -5.42
C LEU A 136 -7.38 3.46 -4.87
N GLY A 137 -7.34 3.68 -3.56
CA GLY A 137 -6.34 4.51 -2.90
C GLY A 137 -4.92 4.00 -3.14
N ALA A 138 -4.66 2.71 -2.91
CA ALA A 138 -3.37 2.08 -3.17
C ALA A 138 -2.96 2.19 -4.65
N PHE A 139 -3.92 2.02 -5.58
CA PHE A 139 -3.69 2.23 -7.01
C PHE A 139 -3.28 3.67 -7.31
N LEU A 140 -4.07 4.65 -6.87
CA LEU A 140 -3.81 6.06 -7.12
C LEU A 140 -2.50 6.50 -6.48
N ILE A 141 -2.18 5.99 -5.29
CA ILE A 141 -0.89 6.24 -4.65
C ILE A 141 0.24 5.72 -5.52
N TYR A 142 0.19 4.45 -5.94
CA TYR A 142 1.19 3.88 -6.84
C TYR A 142 1.34 4.69 -8.15
N GLN A 143 0.22 5.18 -8.72
CA GLN A 143 0.24 5.94 -9.97
C GLN A 143 0.81 7.37 -9.81
N LEU A 144 0.60 8.02 -8.67
CA LEU A 144 0.84 9.45 -8.50
C LEU A 144 2.02 9.78 -7.58
N ILE A 145 2.68 8.81 -6.95
CA ILE A 145 3.96 9.04 -6.27
C ILE A 145 4.97 9.69 -7.25
N PRO A 146 5.76 10.70 -6.83
CA PRO A 146 5.93 11.26 -5.48
C PRO A 146 4.92 12.33 -5.03
N PHE A 147 3.83 12.56 -5.78
CA PHE A 147 2.85 13.63 -5.52
C PHE A 147 3.44 15.03 -5.50
N VAL A 148 4.47 15.27 -6.31
CA VAL A 148 5.06 16.61 -6.49
C VAL A 148 4.60 17.14 -7.85
N PRO A 149 3.41 17.77 -7.92
CA PRO A 149 2.94 18.39 -9.15
C PRO A 149 3.82 19.60 -9.48
N SER A 150 4.16 19.75 -10.76
CA SER A 150 4.85 20.90 -11.31
C SER A 150 4.14 21.37 -12.56
N LEU A 151 3.82 22.66 -12.61
CA LEU A 151 3.31 23.33 -13.82
C LEU A 151 4.44 23.95 -14.65
N ASP A 152 5.70 23.57 -14.38
CA ASP A 152 6.83 23.96 -15.21
C ASP A 152 6.62 23.43 -16.63
N TRP A 153 6.48 24.37 -17.58
CA TRP A 153 6.26 24.05 -18.98
C TRP A 153 7.39 23.20 -19.57
N GLY A 154 8.64 23.40 -19.11
CA GLY A 154 9.78 22.59 -19.53
C GLY A 154 9.59 21.11 -19.15
N LEU A 155 9.13 20.86 -17.92
CA LEU A 155 8.83 19.52 -17.43
C LEU A 155 7.66 18.89 -18.19
N VAL A 156 6.54 19.61 -18.32
CA VAL A 156 5.35 19.10 -19.00
C VAL A 156 5.69 18.73 -20.45
N LYS A 157 6.41 19.60 -21.16
CA LYS A 157 6.87 19.33 -22.53
C LYS A 157 7.84 18.15 -22.59
N GLY A 158 8.73 18.01 -21.61
CA GLY A 158 9.67 16.90 -21.49
C GLY A 158 8.96 15.55 -21.32
N ASN A 159 8.07 15.46 -20.33
CA ASN A 159 7.26 14.27 -20.06
C ASN A 159 6.37 13.89 -21.25
N LEU A 160 5.74 14.88 -21.90
CA LEU A 160 4.92 14.65 -23.09
C LEU A 160 5.76 14.13 -24.27
N LYS A 161 6.94 14.71 -24.51
CA LYS A 161 7.85 14.26 -25.58
C LYS A 161 8.35 12.83 -25.32
N SER A 162 8.75 12.52 -24.08
CA SER A 162 9.16 11.17 -23.67
C SER A 162 8.03 10.15 -23.86
N SER A 163 6.80 10.54 -23.49
CA SER A 163 5.60 9.72 -23.67
C SER A 163 5.32 9.40 -25.14
N LEU A 164 5.44 10.40 -26.01
CA LEU A 164 5.11 10.33 -27.44
C LEU A 164 6.24 9.73 -28.31
N ALA A 165 7.45 9.57 -27.77
CA ALA A 165 8.56 8.90 -28.44
C ALA A 165 8.28 7.38 -28.57
N ALA A 166 7.36 7.04 -29.47
CA ALA A 166 6.69 5.74 -29.56
C ALA A 166 7.61 4.58 -30.01
N SER A 167 8.76 4.83 -30.62
CA SER A 167 9.63 3.77 -31.15
C SER A 167 10.61 3.18 -30.12
N GLU A 168 11.01 3.95 -29.12
CA GLU A 168 12.00 3.49 -28.12
C GLU A 168 11.34 3.11 -26.78
N ASN A 169 10.19 3.70 -26.45
CA ASN A 169 9.55 3.55 -25.13
C ASN A 169 8.27 2.70 -25.13
N PHE A 170 7.82 2.19 -26.28
CA PHE A 170 6.61 1.37 -26.35
C PHE A 170 6.88 -0.09 -25.98
N SER A 171 6.76 -0.40 -24.69
CA SER A 171 6.88 -1.78 -24.18
C SER A 171 5.53 -2.50 -24.19
N ILE A 172 5.44 -3.60 -24.94
CA ILE A 172 4.28 -4.50 -24.93
C ILE A 172 4.05 -5.05 -23.52
N GLU A 173 5.11 -5.36 -22.78
CA GLU A 173 5.03 -5.82 -21.39
C GLU A 173 4.35 -4.79 -20.49
N SER A 174 4.73 -3.51 -20.61
CA SER A 174 4.10 -2.40 -19.89
C SER A 174 2.62 -2.25 -20.26
N MET A 175 2.29 -2.39 -21.55
CA MET A 175 0.90 -2.35 -22.02
C MET A 175 0.06 -3.50 -21.44
N LEU A 176 0.55 -4.74 -21.48
CA LEU A 176 -0.14 -5.90 -20.92
C LEU A 176 -0.32 -5.81 -19.41
N ARG A 177 0.69 -5.28 -18.71
CA ARG A 177 0.67 -5.04 -17.27
C ARG A 177 -0.43 -4.03 -16.89
N TYR A 178 -0.53 -2.91 -17.61
CA TYR A 178 -1.58 -1.93 -17.37
C TYR A 178 -2.97 -2.42 -17.81
N LEU A 179 -3.06 -3.24 -18.87
CA LEU A 179 -4.29 -3.94 -19.22
C LEU A 179 -4.79 -4.78 -18.05
N ALA A 180 -3.91 -5.58 -17.43
CA ALA A 180 -4.25 -6.36 -16.26
C ALA A 180 -4.76 -5.49 -15.11
N TYR A 181 -4.05 -4.40 -14.76
CA TYR A 181 -4.44 -3.50 -13.66
C TYR A 181 -5.83 -2.91 -13.85
N TRP A 182 -6.12 -2.38 -15.03
CA TRP A 182 -7.40 -1.72 -15.28
C TRP A 182 -8.55 -2.72 -15.40
N PHE A 183 -8.30 -3.88 -16.00
CA PHE A 183 -9.27 -4.96 -16.06
C PHE A 183 -9.63 -5.49 -14.66
N THR A 184 -8.63 -5.75 -13.82
CA THR A 184 -8.85 -6.27 -12.47
C THR A 184 -9.49 -5.24 -11.55
N LEU A 185 -9.11 -3.97 -11.68
CA LEU A 185 -9.75 -2.87 -10.96
C LEU A 185 -11.25 -2.82 -11.32
N GLY A 186 -11.63 -2.96 -12.60
CA GLY A 186 -13.03 -3.12 -12.98
C GLY A 186 -13.72 -4.32 -12.32
N ALA A 187 -13.08 -5.48 -12.31
CA ALA A 187 -13.61 -6.68 -11.67
C ALA A 187 -13.84 -6.50 -10.16
N VAL A 188 -12.88 -5.85 -9.46
CA VAL A 188 -12.97 -5.49 -8.04
C VAL A 188 -14.14 -4.55 -7.78
N PHE A 189 -14.28 -3.49 -8.57
CA PHE A 189 -15.35 -2.51 -8.40
C PHE A 189 -16.73 -3.14 -8.57
N LEU A 190 -16.88 -4.01 -9.58
CA LEU A 190 -18.15 -4.67 -9.85
C LEU A 190 -18.49 -5.73 -8.80
N ALA A 191 -17.49 -6.44 -8.28
CA ALA A 191 -17.70 -7.39 -7.19
C ALA A 191 -18.02 -6.71 -5.85
N GLY A 192 -17.53 -5.49 -5.62
CA GLY A 192 -17.91 -4.68 -4.47
C GLY A 192 -19.26 -3.98 -4.62
N ALA A 193 -19.76 -3.77 -5.85
CA ALA A 193 -21.05 -3.15 -6.07
C ALA A 193 -22.20 -4.08 -5.66
N ARG A 194 -23.19 -3.54 -4.92
CA ARG A 194 -24.41 -4.27 -4.53
C ARG A 194 -25.26 -4.68 -5.73
N ASP A 195 -25.26 -3.84 -6.77
CA ASP A 195 -25.99 -4.08 -8.01
C ASP A 195 -25.01 -4.35 -9.15
N GLN A 196 -25.06 -5.57 -9.68
CA GLN A 196 -24.18 -6.03 -10.76
C GLN A 196 -24.59 -5.51 -12.14
N ASN A 197 -25.70 -4.78 -12.26
CA ASN A 197 -26.12 -4.15 -13.52
C ASN A 197 -25.37 -2.84 -13.82
N ARG A 198 -24.48 -2.41 -12.91
CA ARG A 198 -23.69 -1.16 -13.03
C ARG A 198 -22.46 -1.27 -13.93
N THR A 199 -22.33 -2.33 -14.73
CA THR A 199 -21.10 -2.59 -15.50
C THR A 199 -20.75 -1.43 -16.45
N GLY A 200 -21.75 -0.82 -17.10
CA GLY A 200 -21.54 0.35 -17.97
C GLY A 200 -21.08 1.61 -17.21
N TRP A 201 -21.60 1.84 -16.01
CA TRP A 201 -21.17 2.97 -15.17
C TRP A 201 -19.74 2.78 -14.66
N ILE A 202 -19.40 1.56 -14.21
CA ILE A 202 -18.04 1.21 -13.79
C ILE A 202 -17.07 1.34 -14.97
N PHE A 203 -17.45 0.89 -16.15
CA PHE A 203 -16.66 1.12 -17.36
C PHE A 203 -16.43 2.62 -17.63
N GLY A 204 -17.47 3.45 -17.50
CA GLY A 204 -17.34 4.90 -17.62
C GLY A 204 -16.35 5.49 -16.60
N LEU A 205 -16.38 5.01 -15.35
CA LEU A 205 -15.41 5.41 -14.33
C LEU A 205 -13.98 4.94 -14.63
N LEU A 206 -13.81 3.72 -15.15
CA LEU A 206 -12.50 3.23 -15.55
C LEU A 206 -11.92 4.05 -16.71
N LEU A 207 -12.72 4.34 -17.73
CA LEU A 207 -12.29 5.21 -18.84
C LEU A 207 -11.95 6.62 -18.36
N LEU A 208 -12.81 7.21 -17.52
CA LEU A 208 -12.54 8.52 -16.93
C LEU A 208 -11.23 8.48 -16.13
N GLY A 209 -11.02 7.43 -15.32
CA GLY A 209 -9.78 7.20 -14.60
C GLY A 209 -8.58 7.12 -15.54
N ALA A 210 -8.65 6.32 -16.60
CA ALA A 210 -7.54 6.12 -17.54
C ALA A 210 -7.15 7.44 -18.22
N VAL A 211 -8.16 8.23 -18.60
CA VAL A 211 -7.99 9.53 -19.26
C VAL A 211 -7.58 10.64 -18.29
N THR A 212 -7.85 10.52 -16.99
CA THR A 212 -7.49 11.55 -15.99
C THR A 212 -6.16 11.27 -15.29
N VAL A 213 -5.89 10.01 -14.94
CA VAL A 213 -4.64 9.62 -14.28
C VAL A 213 -3.44 9.88 -15.18
N PHE A 214 -3.56 9.64 -16.49
CA PHE A 214 -2.45 9.84 -17.42
C PHE A 214 -1.97 11.31 -17.51
N PRO A 215 -2.84 12.32 -17.77
CA PRO A 215 -2.46 13.72 -17.69
C PRO A 215 -1.95 14.14 -16.32
N LEU A 216 -2.55 13.65 -15.23
CA LEU A 216 -2.05 13.95 -13.88
C LEU A 216 -0.61 13.47 -13.69
N ARG A 217 -0.25 12.31 -14.25
CA ARG A 217 1.12 11.79 -14.21
C ARG A 217 2.10 12.64 -15.02
N ILE A 218 1.67 13.22 -16.14
CA ILE A 218 2.50 14.17 -16.91
C ILE A 218 2.89 15.39 -16.08
N LEU A 219 1.99 15.85 -15.20
CA LEU A 219 2.25 17.00 -14.32
C LEU A 219 3.16 16.68 -13.13
N ILE A 220 3.51 15.41 -12.90
CA ILE A 220 4.27 15.01 -11.71
C ILE A 220 5.75 14.85 -12.05
N LEU A 221 6.60 15.42 -11.20
CA LEU A 221 8.05 15.28 -11.28
C LEU A 221 8.49 13.82 -11.19
N LYS A 222 9.36 13.40 -12.13
CA LYS A 222 9.92 12.04 -12.21
C LYS A 222 8.86 10.93 -12.31
N ASN A 223 7.69 11.27 -12.84
CA ASN A 223 6.71 10.29 -13.24
C ASN A 223 6.80 10.23 -14.76
N ASP A 224 7.33 9.13 -15.29
CA ASP A 224 7.52 8.91 -16.74
C ASP A 224 6.34 8.10 -17.30
N PRO A 225 5.17 8.72 -17.57
CA PRO A 225 4.07 8.02 -18.21
C PRO A 225 4.48 7.62 -19.63
N THR A 226 3.99 6.47 -20.09
CA THR A 226 4.23 6.00 -21.46
C THR A 226 2.92 5.71 -22.16
N LEU A 227 2.89 5.87 -23.48
CA LEU A 227 1.70 5.54 -24.28
C LEU A 227 1.28 4.08 -24.10
N ALA A 228 2.23 3.15 -23.94
CA ALA A 228 1.94 1.76 -23.64
C ALA A 228 1.03 1.60 -22.39
N GLN A 229 1.27 2.37 -21.34
CA GLN A 229 0.45 2.35 -20.12
C GLN A 229 -0.96 2.88 -20.37
N PHE A 230 -1.07 3.95 -21.17
CA PHE A 230 -2.37 4.52 -21.57
C PHE A 230 -3.18 3.54 -22.42
N PHE A 231 -2.58 2.95 -23.46
CA PHE A 231 -3.26 1.95 -24.29
C PHE A 231 -3.60 0.69 -23.50
N GLY A 232 -2.72 0.24 -22.59
CA GLY A 232 -3.01 -0.84 -21.67
C GLY A 232 -4.26 -0.55 -20.83
N ALA A 233 -4.32 0.65 -20.23
CA ALA A 233 -5.48 1.08 -19.45
C ALA A 233 -6.79 1.10 -20.27
N PHE A 234 -6.72 1.63 -21.48
CA PHE A 234 -7.85 1.70 -22.41
C PHE A 234 -8.33 0.30 -22.81
N LEU A 235 -7.41 -0.58 -23.24
CA LEU A 235 -7.72 -1.95 -23.63
C LEU A 235 -8.25 -2.79 -22.46
N GLY A 236 -7.69 -2.62 -21.26
CA GLY A 236 -8.17 -3.30 -20.05
C GLY A 236 -9.61 -2.91 -19.69
N SER A 237 -9.94 -1.63 -19.86
CA SER A 237 -11.30 -1.12 -19.66
C SER A 237 -12.27 -1.69 -20.70
N ILE A 238 -11.88 -1.75 -21.98
CA ILE A 238 -12.68 -2.36 -23.04
C ILE A 238 -12.90 -3.86 -22.80
N LEU A 239 -11.84 -4.59 -22.45
CA LEU A 239 -11.92 -6.02 -22.17
C LEU A 239 -12.87 -6.30 -20.99
N PHE A 240 -12.85 -5.44 -19.97
CA PHE A 240 -13.78 -5.53 -18.84
C PHE A 240 -15.24 -5.39 -19.30
N LEU A 241 -15.54 -4.43 -20.18
CA LEU A 241 -16.88 -4.25 -20.74
C LEU A 241 -17.29 -5.42 -21.65
N ALA A 242 -16.38 -5.93 -22.47
CA ALA A 242 -16.63 -7.06 -23.36
C ALA A 242 -17.04 -8.33 -22.59
N MET A 243 -16.55 -8.49 -21.35
CA MET A 243 -16.84 -9.64 -20.49
C MET A 243 -18.06 -9.45 -19.55
N THR A 244 -18.94 -8.49 -19.84
CA THR A 244 -20.19 -8.25 -19.08
C THR A 244 -21.03 -9.51 -18.85
N LYS A 245 -21.17 -10.36 -19.86
CA LYS A 245 -22.01 -11.57 -19.83
C LYS A 245 -21.32 -12.79 -19.18
N LEU A 246 -20.01 -12.76 -18.98
CA LEU A 246 -19.19 -13.90 -18.53
C LEU A 246 -18.67 -13.68 -17.10
N ARG A 247 -19.59 -13.50 -16.16
CA ARG A 247 -19.29 -13.02 -14.79
C ARG A 247 -18.24 -13.84 -14.06
N GLU A 248 -18.41 -15.16 -14.01
CA GLU A 248 -17.45 -16.05 -13.33
C GLU A 248 -16.11 -16.10 -14.06
N LYS A 249 -16.13 -16.28 -15.39
CA LYS A 249 -14.92 -16.31 -16.21
C LYS A 249 -14.09 -15.01 -16.08
N ARG A 250 -14.74 -13.87 -15.88
CA ARG A 250 -14.09 -12.58 -15.65
C ARG A 250 -13.26 -12.58 -14.36
N ILE A 251 -13.76 -13.17 -13.28
CA ILE A 251 -13.01 -13.25 -12.00
C ILE A 251 -11.78 -14.14 -12.18
N TYR A 252 -11.95 -15.32 -12.79
CA TYR A 252 -10.83 -16.22 -13.05
C TYR A 252 -9.79 -15.61 -13.99
N LEU A 253 -10.23 -14.89 -15.02
CA LEU A 253 -9.30 -14.15 -15.89
C LEU A 253 -8.56 -13.05 -15.12
N ALA A 254 -9.25 -12.32 -14.24
CA ALA A 254 -8.62 -11.27 -13.43
C ALA A 254 -7.55 -11.86 -12.49
N ILE A 255 -7.85 -12.98 -11.84
CA ILE A 255 -6.89 -13.74 -11.02
C ILE A 255 -5.69 -14.15 -11.88
N GLY A 256 -5.94 -14.79 -13.04
CA GLY A 256 -4.88 -15.24 -13.94
C GLY A 256 -3.98 -14.10 -14.43
N LEU A 257 -4.56 -12.97 -14.84
CA LEU A 257 -3.81 -11.80 -15.28
C LEU A 257 -2.93 -11.22 -14.16
N ILE A 258 -3.43 -11.13 -12.93
CA ILE A 258 -2.64 -10.61 -11.80
C ILE A 258 -1.53 -11.58 -11.40
N VAL A 259 -1.80 -12.89 -11.40
CA VAL A 259 -0.77 -13.90 -11.16
C VAL A 259 0.32 -13.82 -12.24
N LEU A 260 -0.05 -13.66 -13.51
CA LEU A 260 0.92 -13.47 -14.59
C LEU A 260 1.76 -12.20 -14.40
N VAL A 261 1.15 -11.09 -13.98
CA VAL A 261 1.90 -9.86 -13.67
C VAL A 261 2.87 -10.07 -12.52
N LEU A 262 2.47 -10.80 -11.46
CA LEU A 262 3.34 -11.13 -10.34
C LEU A 262 4.52 -11.98 -10.78
N LEU A 263 4.25 -13.11 -11.45
CA LEU A 263 5.29 -14.02 -11.94
C LEU A 263 6.26 -13.29 -12.88
N ASN A 264 5.75 -12.49 -13.81
CA ASN A 264 6.58 -11.70 -14.70
C ASN A 264 7.43 -10.72 -13.89
N ASN A 265 6.87 -9.97 -12.94
CA ASN A 265 7.64 -8.98 -12.20
C ASN A 265 8.67 -9.58 -11.24
N GLY A 266 8.39 -10.74 -10.64
CA GLY A 266 9.29 -11.35 -9.67
C GLY A 266 10.32 -12.31 -10.28
N LEU A 267 10.07 -12.87 -11.46
CA LEU A 267 10.99 -13.84 -12.07
C LEU A 267 11.77 -13.28 -13.26
N THR A 268 11.43 -12.08 -13.76
CA THR A 268 12.21 -11.42 -14.81
C THR A 268 13.31 -10.52 -14.24
N PRO A 269 14.50 -10.51 -14.87
CA PRO A 269 14.90 -11.33 -16.01
C PRO A 269 15.16 -12.79 -15.60
N PHE A 270 14.81 -13.74 -16.47
CA PHE A 270 15.05 -15.18 -16.27
C PHE A 270 16.52 -15.55 -16.53
N ILE A 271 17.42 -14.89 -15.80
CA ILE A 271 18.86 -15.09 -15.86
C ILE A 271 19.26 -15.82 -14.58
N PHE A 272 19.81 -17.02 -14.70
CA PHE A 272 20.30 -17.75 -13.55
C PHE A 272 21.59 -17.12 -13.01
N ARG A 273 21.72 -17.06 -11.69
CA ARG A 273 22.96 -16.64 -11.02
C ARG A 273 23.96 -17.79 -11.02
N GLU A 274 25.24 -17.43 -11.02
CA GLU A 274 26.33 -18.41 -10.82
C GLU A 274 26.37 -18.89 -9.35
N GLU A 275 26.03 -18.01 -8.41
CA GLU A 275 25.97 -18.32 -6.98
C GLU A 275 24.57 -18.07 -6.41
N ALA A 276 24.10 -19.01 -5.59
CA ALA A 276 22.80 -18.93 -4.93
C ALA A 276 22.81 -17.88 -3.80
N GLN A 277 21.76 -17.05 -3.73
CA GLN A 277 21.60 -16.09 -2.62
C GLN A 277 20.87 -16.71 -1.42
N MET A 278 21.19 -16.25 -0.22
CA MET A 278 20.42 -16.62 0.97
C MET A 278 19.13 -15.79 1.06
N ILE A 279 18.02 -16.42 1.48
CA ILE A 279 16.79 -15.69 1.80
C ILE A 279 17.02 -14.87 3.07
N SER A 280 16.79 -13.56 2.99
CA SER A 280 16.71 -12.72 4.19
C SER A 280 15.43 -13.04 4.97
N LEU A 281 15.61 -13.57 6.18
CA LEU A 281 14.49 -13.85 7.10
C LEU A 281 14.06 -12.61 7.90
N MET A 282 14.80 -11.50 7.80
CA MET A 282 14.41 -10.24 8.41
C MET A 282 13.43 -9.51 7.49
N PRO A 283 12.15 -9.34 7.91
CA PRO A 283 11.17 -8.69 7.06
C PRO A 283 11.39 -7.18 6.94
N PHE A 284 10.85 -6.57 5.91
CA PHE A 284 10.93 -5.16 5.56
C PHE A 284 12.35 -4.57 5.50
N GLY A 285 13.41 -5.39 5.50
CA GLY A 285 14.80 -4.93 5.50
C GLY A 285 15.14 -4.15 4.22
N GLY A 286 14.70 -4.65 3.07
CA GLY A 286 14.82 -3.95 1.79
C GLY A 286 14.01 -2.64 1.75
N PHE A 287 12.89 -2.54 2.46
CA PHE A 287 12.06 -1.32 2.49
C PHE A 287 12.58 -0.24 3.44
N LEU A 288 13.38 -0.62 4.43
CA LEU A 288 13.93 0.30 5.43
C LEU A 288 15.36 0.76 5.10
N SER A 289 15.95 0.22 4.02
CA SER A 289 17.29 0.60 3.54
C SER A 289 17.23 1.24 2.16
N GLY A 290 18.24 2.05 1.81
CA GLY A 290 18.34 2.66 0.48
C GLY A 290 17.35 3.81 0.24
N SER A 291 16.76 3.87 -0.96
CA SER A 291 15.91 4.98 -1.39
C SER A 291 14.48 4.84 -0.87
N MET A 292 14.11 5.67 0.11
CA MET A 292 12.75 5.70 0.67
C MET A 292 11.67 5.92 -0.41
N LEU A 293 11.96 6.70 -1.46
CA LEU A 293 11.03 6.90 -2.56
C LEU A 293 10.82 5.62 -3.37
N ALA A 294 11.90 4.90 -3.72
CA ALA A 294 11.80 3.63 -4.44
C ALA A 294 11.04 2.58 -3.61
N ASN A 295 11.31 2.55 -2.31
CA ASN A 295 10.65 1.66 -1.35
C ASN A 295 9.16 1.97 -1.24
N LEU A 296 8.77 3.25 -1.22
CA LEU A 296 7.37 3.67 -1.20
C LEU A 296 6.64 3.29 -2.50
N ILE A 297 7.29 3.44 -3.67
CA ILE A 297 6.75 3.00 -4.96
C ILE A 297 6.51 1.49 -4.95
N ALA A 298 7.53 0.71 -4.55
CA ALA A 298 7.47 -0.74 -4.49
C ALA A 298 6.40 -1.23 -3.50
N LEU A 299 6.33 -0.65 -2.30
CA LEU A 299 5.34 -1.01 -1.29
C LEU A 299 3.92 -0.70 -1.77
N SER A 300 3.70 0.48 -2.35
CA SER A 300 2.38 0.88 -2.86
C SER A 300 1.90 -0.05 -3.96
N TRP A 301 2.81 -0.46 -4.85
CA TRP A 301 2.53 -1.44 -5.88
C TRP A 301 2.17 -2.81 -5.30
N LYS A 302 2.98 -3.34 -4.37
CA LYS A 302 2.73 -4.63 -3.72
C LYS A 302 1.41 -4.65 -2.94
N LEU A 303 1.13 -3.59 -2.17
CA LEU A 303 -0.13 -3.43 -1.45
C LEU A 303 -1.33 -3.45 -2.40
N PHE A 304 -1.23 -2.77 -3.55
CA PHE A 304 -2.26 -2.78 -4.58
C PHE A 304 -2.46 -4.20 -5.15
N ILE A 305 -1.40 -4.84 -5.64
CA ILE A 305 -1.50 -6.13 -6.34
C ILE A 305 -1.91 -7.27 -5.40
N TYR A 306 -1.28 -7.39 -4.24
CA TYR A 306 -1.57 -8.49 -3.30
C TYR A 306 -3.00 -8.35 -2.76
N SER A 307 -3.41 -7.15 -2.38
CA SER A 307 -4.76 -6.92 -1.87
C SER A 307 -5.83 -7.20 -2.94
N GLN A 308 -5.57 -6.85 -4.20
CA GLN A 308 -6.47 -7.19 -5.31
C GLN A 308 -6.60 -8.69 -5.50
N LEU A 309 -5.48 -9.41 -5.54
CA LEU A 309 -5.47 -10.87 -5.74
C LEU A 309 -6.20 -11.58 -4.59
N ILE A 310 -5.90 -11.21 -3.34
CA ILE A 310 -6.57 -11.75 -2.16
C ILE A 310 -8.07 -11.48 -2.23
N PHE A 311 -8.48 -10.26 -2.57
CA PHE A 311 -9.91 -9.92 -2.68
C PHE A 311 -10.62 -10.72 -3.77
N LEU A 312 -10.01 -10.87 -4.96
CA LEU A 312 -10.56 -11.67 -6.05
C LEU A 312 -10.70 -13.16 -5.68
N LEU A 313 -9.72 -13.72 -4.97
CA LEU A 313 -9.77 -15.09 -4.44
C LEU A 313 -10.89 -15.26 -3.40
N ILE A 314 -11.12 -14.24 -2.57
CA ILE A 314 -12.23 -14.27 -1.62
C ILE A 314 -13.58 -14.30 -2.36
N ILE A 315 -13.72 -13.46 -3.38
CA ILE A 315 -14.95 -13.42 -4.19
C ILE A 315 -15.15 -14.71 -4.98
N SER A 316 -14.07 -15.39 -5.39
CA SER A 316 -14.16 -16.71 -6.02
C SER A 316 -14.46 -17.85 -5.04
N GLY A 317 -14.67 -17.55 -3.75
CA GLY A 317 -15.16 -18.51 -2.74
C GLY A 317 -14.16 -18.89 -1.65
N LEU A 318 -12.93 -18.35 -1.64
CA LEU A 318 -11.98 -18.65 -0.57
C LEU A 318 -12.30 -17.83 0.68
N THR A 319 -12.07 -18.41 1.86
CA THR A 319 -12.06 -17.62 3.09
C THR A 319 -10.87 -16.65 3.08
N PRO A 320 -10.94 -15.46 3.72
CA PRO A 320 -9.85 -14.48 3.73
C PRO A 320 -8.49 -15.03 4.17
N TRP A 321 -8.46 -15.90 5.17
CA TRP A 321 -7.24 -16.59 5.62
C TRP A 321 -6.65 -17.52 4.56
N ARG A 322 -7.48 -18.33 3.90
CA ARG A 322 -7.05 -19.20 2.80
C ARG A 322 -6.58 -18.40 1.59
N ALA A 323 -7.24 -17.28 1.28
CA ALA A 323 -6.82 -16.40 0.19
C ALA A 323 -5.45 -15.75 0.49
N GLY A 324 -5.27 -15.19 1.70
CA GLY A 324 -3.97 -14.67 2.14
C GLY A 324 -2.88 -15.74 2.15
N GLY A 325 -3.19 -16.94 2.64
CA GLY A 325 -2.28 -18.09 2.63
C GLY A 325 -1.90 -18.53 1.22
N ALA A 326 -2.85 -18.60 0.29
CA ALA A 326 -2.58 -18.96 -1.10
C ALA A 326 -1.64 -17.94 -1.78
N VAL A 327 -1.87 -16.65 -1.56
CA VAL A 327 -0.97 -15.60 -2.08
C VAL A 327 0.40 -15.66 -1.39
N ALA A 328 0.45 -15.91 -0.08
CA ALA A 328 1.71 -16.06 0.64
C ALA A 328 2.54 -17.24 0.13
N VAL A 329 1.90 -18.39 -0.17
CA VAL A 329 2.57 -19.55 -0.78
C VAL A 329 3.09 -19.24 -2.18
N LEU A 330 2.30 -18.53 -3.01
CA LEU A 330 2.74 -18.09 -4.33
C LEU A 330 3.98 -17.20 -4.23
N LEU A 331 3.95 -16.19 -3.36
CA LEU A 331 5.06 -15.27 -3.16
C LEU A 331 6.28 -15.99 -2.58
N LEU A 332 6.10 -16.87 -1.60
CA LEU A 332 7.21 -17.64 -1.02
C LEU A 332 7.87 -18.54 -2.08
N SER A 333 7.08 -19.11 -2.99
CA SER A 333 7.60 -19.87 -4.13
C SER A 333 8.42 -19.00 -5.07
N MET A 334 7.98 -17.75 -5.30
CA MET A 334 8.75 -16.77 -6.10
C MET A 334 10.04 -16.36 -5.40
N GLU A 335 10.01 -16.03 -4.10
CA GLU A 335 11.20 -15.71 -3.29
C GLU A 335 12.20 -16.88 -3.29
N THR A 336 11.70 -18.12 -3.21
CA THR A 336 12.54 -19.32 -3.30
C THR A 336 13.14 -19.48 -4.69
N ALA A 337 12.42 -19.16 -5.76
CA ALA A 337 12.96 -19.18 -7.12
C ALA A 337 14.02 -18.09 -7.33
N GLN A 338 13.86 -16.92 -6.70
CA GLN A 338 14.82 -15.81 -6.77
C GLN A 338 16.18 -16.12 -6.14
N ILE A 339 16.29 -17.17 -5.29
CA ILE A 339 17.59 -17.70 -4.83
C ILE A 339 18.52 -17.98 -6.02
N PHE A 340 17.95 -18.53 -7.10
CA PHE A 340 18.68 -18.97 -8.28
C PHE A 340 18.63 -17.97 -9.44
N LEU A 341 17.77 -16.96 -9.38
CA LEU A 341 17.56 -15.98 -10.46
C LEU A 341 18.19 -14.63 -10.10
N ALA A 342 18.71 -13.93 -11.11
CA ALA A 342 19.22 -12.56 -10.98
C ALA A 342 18.12 -11.54 -10.67
N ALA A 343 16.86 -11.96 -10.71
CA ALA A 343 15.70 -11.14 -10.39
C ALA A 343 15.58 -10.91 -8.87
N GLY A 344 15.65 -9.64 -8.45
CA GLY A 344 15.34 -9.24 -7.07
C GLY A 344 16.34 -9.72 -6.01
N THR A 345 15.95 -9.51 -4.76
CA THR A 345 16.67 -9.94 -3.55
C THR A 345 15.71 -10.78 -2.71
N PRO A 346 15.96 -12.10 -2.53
CA PRO A 346 15.05 -12.97 -1.80
C PRO A 346 14.83 -12.52 -0.35
N GLU A 347 13.58 -12.22 0.03
CA GLU A 347 13.22 -11.73 1.36
C GLU A 347 11.83 -12.22 1.80
N ILE A 348 11.66 -12.59 3.07
CA ILE A 348 10.39 -13.14 3.60
C ILE A 348 9.23 -12.12 3.67
N THR A 349 9.49 -10.86 3.30
CA THR A 349 8.55 -9.74 3.43
C THR A 349 7.27 -9.93 2.65
N ASP A 350 7.35 -10.42 1.42
CA ASP A 350 6.21 -10.50 0.52
C ASP A 350 5.18 -11.55 1.01
N PRO A 351 5.59 -12.77 1.42
CA PRO A 351 4.70 -13.72 2.09
C PRO A 351 4.05 -13.15 3.36
N ILE A 352 4.83 -12.48 4.22
CA ILE A 352 4.31 -11.89 5.46
C ILE A 352 3.28 -10.80 5.14
N LEU A 353 3.56 -9.94 4.16
CA LEU A 353 2.64 -8.90 3.73
C LEU A 353 1.31 -9.49 3.24
N ALA A 354 1.35 -10.57 2.46
CA ALA A 354 0.14 -11.27 2.00
C ALA A 354 -0.69 -11.85 3.16
N LEU A 355 -0.05 -12.44 4.17
CA LEU A 355 -0.73 -12.95 5.37
C LEU A 355 -1.39 -11.81 6.18
N LEU A 356 -0.66 -10.70 6.38
CA LEU A 356 -1.17 -9.52 7.08
C LEU A 356 -2.38 -8.93 6.33
N LEU A 357 -2.29 -8.83 5.00
CA LEU A 357 -3.40 -8.37 4.16
C LEU A 357 -4.61 -9.31 4.26
N GLY A 358 -4.41 -10.64 4.20
CA GLY A 358 -5.47 -11.63 4.39
C GLY A 358 -6.16 -11.52 5.76
N ALA A 359 -5.40 -11.23 6.82
CA ALA A 359 -5.90 -11.05 8.18
C ALA A 359 -6.78 -9.80 8.35
N ILE A 360 -6.47 -8.69 7.64
CA ILE A 360 -7.23 -7.44 7.75
C ILE A 360 -8.48 -7.41 6.85
N MET A 361 -8.51 -8.21 5.78
CA MET A 361 -9.62 -8.23 4.80
C MET A 361 -11.03 -8.40 5.40
N PRO A 362 -11.30 -9.31 6.36
CA PRO A 362 -12.64 -9.46 6.94
C PRO A 362 -13.19 -8.14 7.50
N GLY A 363 -12.35 -7.36 8.18
CA GLY A 363 -12.74 -6.08 8.77
C GLY A 363 -13.03 -5.00 7.74
N LEU A 364 -12.43 -5.10 6.56
CA LEU A 364 -12.63 -4.16 5.44
C LEU A 364 -13.86 -4.51 4.61
N MET A 365 -14.23 -5.78 4.55
CA MET A 365 -15.44 -6.26 3.87
C MET A 365 -16.70 -6.04 4.71
N GLN A 366 -16.66 -6.31 6.02
CA GLN A 366 -17.85 -6.25 6.89
C GLN A 366 -18.35 -4.83 7.19
N ALA A 367 -17.49 -3.82 7.08
CA ALA A 367 -17.87 -2.42 7.33
C ALA A 367 -18.92 -1.87 6.35
N GLY A 368 -19.27 -2.60 5.28
CA GLY A 368 -20.40 -2.31 4.38
C GLY A 368 -21.74 -2.98 4.72
N ASN A 369 -21.76 -4.01 5.60
CA ASN A 369 -22.95 -4.82 5.90
C ASN A 369 -23.68 -4.45 7.20
N GLN A 370 -23.02 -3.80 8.16
CA GLN A 370 -23.61 -3.51 9.48
C GLN A 370 -24.67 -2.38 9.52
N ARG A 371 -25.06 -1.80 8.38
CA ARG A 371 -26.14 -0.78 8.31
C ARG A 371 -27.50 -1.34 7.85
N SER A 372 -27.66 -2.67 7.76
CA SER A 372 -28.91 -3.32 7.34
C SER A 372 -29.81 -3.78 8.50
N THR A 373 -29.36 -3.63 9.74
CA THR A 373 -30.05 -4.18 10.93
C THR A 373 -30.22 -3.16 12.05
N ALA A 374 -30.23 -1.86 11.72
CA ALA A 374 -30.53 -0.80 12.66
C ALA A 374 -31.65 0.08 12.10
#